data_AF-A0A934LEC7-F1
#
_entry.id   AF-A0A934LEC7-F1
#
_cell.length_a   1.000
_cell.length_b   1.000
_cell.length_c   1.000
_cell.angle_alpha   90.00
_cell.angle_beta   90.00
_cell.angle_gamma   90.00
#
_symmetry.space_group_name_H-M   'P 1'
#
loop_
_entity.id
_entity.type
_entity.pdbx_description
1 polymer ?
#
loop_
_entity_poly.entity_id
_entity_poly.type
_entity_poly.pdbx_seq_one_letter_code
_entity_poly.pdbx_strand_id
1 'polypeptide(L)'
;MEINKDKTDYYYALVEEAWALSDTAREYVKKAEREVPLQELVDKIFLPSGKVDVEKTQKESGNPPKIFLKSPYGLQYRPEHKDWIPFRHGPVSFT
;
A
#
# COMPACT_ATOMS: atom_id res chain seq x y z
N MET A 1 -22.14 22.34 9.06
CA MET A 1 -21.23 21.27 9.49
C MET A 1 -19.88 21.60 8.88
N GLU A 2 -18.98 22.21 9.66
CA GLU A 2 -17.64 22.52 9.18
C GLU A 2 -16.87 21.22 9.07
N ILE A 3 -16.49 20.85 7.85
CA ILE A 3 -15.56 19.75 7.62
C ILE A 3 -14.24 20.14 8.28
N ASN A 4 -13.78 19.34 9.24
CA ASN A 4 -12.49 19.57 9.87
C ASN A 4 -11.38 19.28 8.82
N LYS A 5 -10.92 20.33 8.16
CA LYS A 5 -9.95 20.29 7.05
C LYS A 5 -8.69 19.49 7.42
N ASP A 6 -8.22 19.62 8.65
CA ASP A 6 -7.00 18.95 9.13
C ASP A 6 -7.14 17.42 9.13
N LYS A 7 -8.32 16.89 9.46
CA LYS A 7 -8.58 15.43 9.39
C LYS A 7 -8.63 14.94 7.95
N THR A 8 -9.26 15.72 7.08
CA THR A 8 -9.35 15.41 5.65
C THR A 8 -7.97 15.37 5.02
N ASP A 9 -7.13 16.38 5.28
CA ASP A 9 -5.76 16.46 4.80
C ASP A 9 -4.90 15.30 5.35
N TYR A 10 -5.10 14.91 6.62
CA TYR A 10 -4.44 13.74 7.20
C TYR A 10 -4.78 12.43 6.46
N TYR A 11 -6.07 12.16 6.19
CA TYR A 11 -6.46 10.95 5.49
C TYR A 11 -6.07 10.94 4.01
N TYR A 12 -5.96 12.12 3.39
CA TYR A 12 -5.35 12.25 2.06
C TYR A 12 -3.87 11.93 2.10
N ALA A 13 -3.11 12.46 3.06
CA ALA A 13 -1.70 12.12 3.22
C ALA A 13 -1.48 10.60 3.36
N LEU A 14 -2.33 9.91 4.13
CA LEU A 14 -2.24 8.45 4.31
C LEU A 14 -2.50 7.64 3.03
N VAL A 15 -3.36 8.11 2.11
CA VAL A 15 -3.54 7.42 0.82
C VAL A 15 -2.39 7.73 -0.14
N GLU A 16 -1.88 8.95 -0.13
CA GLU A 16 -0.68 9.33 -0.91
C GLU A 16 0.54 8.53 -0.46
N GLU A 17 0.67 8.22 0.83
CA GLU A 17 1.71 7.34 1.32
C GLU A 17 1.63 5.91 0.74
N ALA A 18 0.42 5.39 0.55
CA ALA A 18 0.23 4.08 -0.08
C ALA A 18 0.55 4.17 -1.58
N TRP A 19 0.15 5.24 -2.26
CA TRP A 19 0.53 5.49 -3.66
C TRP A 19 2.04 5.58 -3.84
N ALA A 20 2.74 6.30 -2.97
CA ALA A 20 4.20 6.43 -3.03
C ALA A 20 4.91 5.06 -2.91
N LEU A 21 4.40 4.14 -2.09
CA LEU A 21 4.93 2.77 -2.01
C LEU A 21 4.67 1.99 -3.30
N SER A 22 3.48 2.12 -3.87
CA SER A 22 3.13 1.51 -5.16
C SER A 22 4.07 1.99 -6.27
N ASP A 23 4.30 3.30 -6.36
CA ASP A 23 5.17 3.90 -7.37
C ASP A 23 6.64 3.51 -7.17
N THR A 24 7.10 3.43 -5.92
CA THR A 24 8.44 2.94 -5.60
C THR A 24 8.63 1.50 -6.07
N ALA A 25 7.63 0.63 -5.86
CA ALA A 25 7.67 -0.74 -6.36
C ALA A 25 7.66 -0.80 -7.90
N ARG A 26 6.84 0.01 -8.58
CA ARG A 26 6.84 0.10 -10.05
C ARG A 26 8.19 0.54 -10.60
N GLU A 27 8.79 1.57 -9.99
CA GLU A 27 10.09 2.08 -10.39
C GLU A 27 11.20 1.06 -10.16
N TYR A 28 11.13 0.28 -9.08
CA TYR A 28 12.04 -0.84 -8.84
C TYR A 28 11.95 -1.90 -9.94
N VAL A 29 10.73 -2.33 -10.30
CA VAL A 29 10.50 -3.29 -11.39
C VAL A 29 11.04 -2.77 -12.71
N LYS A 30 10.76 -1.50 -13.02
CA LYS A 30 11.25 -0.85 -14.26
C LYS A 30 12.77 -0.84 -14.36
N LYS A 31 13.47 -0.58 -13.25
CA LYS A 31 14.95 -0.55 -13.18
C LYS A 31 15.61 -1.92 -13.19
N ALA A 32 14.88 -2.97 -12.79
CA ALA A 32 15.48 -4.30 -12.64
C ALA A 32 15.81 -4.96 -13.99
N GLU A 33 15.16 -4.56 -15.09
CA GLU A 33 15.33 -5.14 -16.44
C GLU A 33 15.15 -6.67 -16.49
N ARG A 34 14.41 -7.22 -15.53
CA ARG A 34 14.11 -8.65 -15.39
C ARG A 34 12.76 -8.84 -14.74
N GLU A 35 12.29 -10.08 -14.70
CA GLU A 35 11.16 -10.45 -13.86
C GLU A 35 11.52 -10.28 -12.38
N VAL A 36 10.65 -9.59 -11.64
CA VAL A 36 10.79 -9.35 -10.20
C VAL A 36 9.67 -10.10 -9.48
N PRO A 37 10.00 -11.11 -8.65
CA PRO A 37 9.01 -11.81 -7.84
C PRO A 37 8.31 -10.86 -6.87
N LEU A 38 7.03 -11.10 -6.57
CA LEU A 38 6.28 -10.28 -5.62
C LEU A 38 6.94 -10.23 -4.23
N GLN A 39 7.49 -11.36 -3.77
CA GLN A 39 8.19 -11.43 -2.49
C GLN A 39 9.41 -10.50 -2.45
N GLU A 40 10.10 -10.31 -3.58
CA GLU A 40 11.24 -9.39 -3.63
C GLU A 40 10.79 -7.93 -3.41
N LEU A 41 9.63 -7.53 -3.93
CA LEU A 41 9.05 -6.21 -3.68
C LEU A 41 8.63 -6.05 -2.20
N VAL A 42 8.08 -7.11 -1.61
CA VAL A 42 7.74 -7.13 -0.18
C VAL A 42 9.00 -6.90 0.66
N ASP A 43 10.06 -7.66 0.41
CA ASP A 43 11.28 -7.65 1.21
C ASP A 43 12.11 -6.38 1.03
N LYS A 44 12.16 -5.84 -0.20
CA LYS A 44 13.04 -4.70 -0.52
C LYS A 44 12.35 -3.34 -0.46
N ILE A 45 11.03 -3.28 -0.63
CA ILE A 45 10.29 -2.01 -0.71
C ILE A 45 9.31 -1.88 0.45
N PHE A 46 8.41 -2.85 0.62
CA PHE A 46 7.30 -2.68 1.56
C PHE A 46 7.73 -2.86 3.01
N LEU A 47 8.44 -3.93 3.37
CA LEU A 47 8.90 -4.13 4.75
C LEU A 47 9.86 -3.02 5.22
N PRO A 48 10.87 -2.60 4.43
CA PRO A 48 11.78 -1.54 4.84
C PRO A 48 11.11 -0.16 5.01
N SER A 49 9.93 0.05 4.44
CA SER A 49 9.17 1.30 4.64
C SER A 49 8.74 1.53 6.09
N GLY A 50 8.67 0.48 6.91
CA GLY A 50 8.16 0.53 8.29
C GLY A 50 6.65 0.75 8.40
N LYS A 51 5.93 0.87 7.28
CA LYS A 51 4.49 1.15 7.23
C LYS A 51 3.61 -0.09 7.23
N VAL A 52 4.17 -1.26 6.92
CA VAL A 52 3.44 -2.52 6.85
C VAL A 52 2.99 -2.96 8.23
N ASP A 53 1.73 -3.37 8.33
CA ASP A 53 1.22 -4.20 9.42
C ASP A 53 1.53 -5.65 9.07
N VAL A 54 2.66 -6.14 9.60
CA VAL A 54 3.20 -7.46 9.27
C VAL A 54 2.28 -8.57 9.77
N GLU A 55 1.74 -8.42 10.98
CA GLU A 55 0.86 -9.42 11.59
C GLU A 55 -0.43 -9.56 10.78
N LYS A 56 -1.08 -8.43 10.46
CA LYS A 56 -2.29 -8.43 9.66
C LYS A 56 -2.04 -8.96 8.25
N THR A 57 -0.92 -8.56 7.63
CA THR A 57 -0.53 -9.05 6.31
C THR A 57 -0.34 -10.56 6.30
N GLN A 58 0.32 -11.13 7.31
CA GLN A 58 0.51 -12.59 7.38
C GLN A 58 -0.82 -13.34 7.56
N LYS A 59 -1.77 -12.77 8.30
CA LYS A 59 -3.07 -13.41 8.59
C LYS A 59 -4.08 -13.26 7.46
N GLU A 60 -4.08 -12.11 6.80
CA GLU A 60 -5.16 -11.68 5.90
C GLU A 60 -4.72 -11.49 4.45
N SER A 61 -3.44 -11.77 4.11
CA SER A 61 -3.03 -11.79 2.70
C SER A 61 -3.84 -12.84 1.95
N GLY A 62 -4.64 -12.38 0.98
CA GLY A 62 -5.55 -13.21 0.21
C GLY A 62 -5.03 -13.53 -1.18
N ASN A 63 -5.95 -13.93 -2.06
CA ASN A 63 -5.71 -14.06 -3.50
C ASN A 63 -6.67 -13.12 -4.25
N PRO A 64 -6.20 -12.06 -4.95
CA PRO A 64 -4.79 -11.70 -5.14
C PRO A 64 -4.12 -11.21 -3.85
N PRO A 65 -2.77 -11.26 -3.77
CA PRO A 65 -2.00 -10.86 -2.58
C PRO A 65 -2.33 -9.45 -2.10
N LYS A 66 -2.35 -9.27 -0.77
CA LYS A 66 -2.56 -7.98 -0.09
C LYS A 66 -1.45 -7.72 0.91
N ILE A 67 -1.04 -6.47 1.00
CA ILE A 67 -0.17 -5.92 2.04
C ILE A 67 -0.98 -4.89 2.81
N PHE A 68 -1.14 -5.09 4.11
CA PHE A 68 -1.84 -4.14 4.98
C PHE A 68 -0.83 -3.14 5.53
N LEU A 69 -1.17 -1.85 5.50
CA LEU A 69 -0.39 -0.83 6.21
C LEU A 69 -1.01 -0.62 7.60
N LYS A 70 -0.22 -0.03 8.50
CA LYS A 70 -0.68 0.43 9.82
C LYS A 70 -1.74 1.54 9.72
N SER A 71 -1.82 2.21 8.56
CA SER A 71 -2.88 3.15 8.23
C SER A 71 -4.17 2.42 7.81
N PRO A 72 -5.30 3.13 7.61
CA PRO A 72 -6.53 2.55 7.07
C PRO A 72 -6.42 2.01 5.64
N TYR A 73 -5.25 2.09 5.02
CA TYR A 73 -4.99 1.70 3.65
C TYR A 73 -4.02 0.51 3.56
N GLY A 74 -4.01 -0.15 2.41
CA GLY A 74 -3.15 -1.27 2.07
C GLY A 74 -2.82 -1.25 0.59
N LEU A 75 -2.03 -2.21 0.13
CA LEU A 75 -1.72 -2.45 -1.28
C LEU A 75 -2.26 -3.82 -1.69
N GLN A 76 -3.02 -3.88 -2.78
CA GLN A 76 -3.46 -5.12 -3.39
C GLN A 76 -2.77 -5.31 -4.73
N TYR A 77 -2.26 -6.51 -4.98
CA TYR A 77 -1.68 -6.83 -6.28
C TYR A 77 -2.78 -7.01 -7.34
N ARG A 78 -2.56 -6.48 -8.54
CA ARG A 78 -3.42 -6.65 -9.72
C ARG A 78 -2.67 -7.49 -10.76
N PRO A 79 -2.96 -8.80 -10.87
CA PRO A 79 -2.25 -9.68 -11.81
C PRO A 79 -2.26 -9.20 -13.26
N GLU A 80 -3.36 -8.58 -13.70
CA GLU A 80 -3.58 -8.10 -15.07
C GLU A 80 -2.68 -6.91 -15.42
N HIS A 81 -2.36 -6.08 -14.42
CA HIS A 81 -1.54 -4.88 -14.58
C HIS A 81 -0.10 -5.07 -14.05
N LYS A 82 0.17 -6.20 -13.41
CA LYS A 82 1.43 -6.53 -12.74
C LYS A 82 1.90 -5.43 -11.78
N ASP A 83 0.96 -4.83 -11.05
CA ASP A 83 1.24 -3.73 -10.14
C ASP A 83 0.46 -3.82 -8.83
N TRP A 84 0.78 -2.91 -7.91
CA TRP A 84 0.12 -2.80 -6.61
C TRP A 84 -0.77 -1.55 -6.60
N ILE A 85 -2.02 -1.67 -6.16
CA ILE A 85 -2.94 -0.52 -6.04
C ILE A 85 -3.33 -0.30 -4.59
N PRO A 86 -3.43 0.96 -4.12
CA PRO A 86 -4.01 1.24 -2.82
C PRO A 86 -5.44 0.73 -2.69
N PHE A 87 -5.76 0.15 -1.54
CA PHE A 87 -7.12 -0.18 -1.13
C PHE A 87 -7.36 0.28 0.31
N ARG A 88 -8.63 0.43 0.72
CA ARG A 88 -9.02 0.81 2.08
C ARG A 88 -9.46 -0.43 2.86
N HIS A 89 -8.97 -0.59 4.08
CA HIS A 89 -9.37 -1.64 5.02
C HIS A 89 -9.78 -1.13 6.41
N GLY A 90 -9.49 0.13 6.72
CA GLY A 90 -9.87 0.76 7.97
C GLY A 90 -10.87 1.92 7.79
N PRO A 91 -11.45 2.40 8.89
CA PRO A 91 -12.35 3.54 8.87
C PRO A 91 -11.61 4.83 8.50
N VAL A 92 -12.32 5.72 7.81
CA VAL A 92 -11.89 7.08 7.49
C VAL A 92 -13.05 8.01 7.81
N SER A 93 -12.80 9.07 8.57
CA SER A 93 -13.83 10.01 9.01
C SER A 93 -13.49 11.43 8.55
N PHE A 94 -14.35 11.97 7.69
CA PHE A 94 -14.25 13.34 7.16
C PHE A 94 -15.21 14.32 7.85
N THR A 95 -15.85 13.88 8.94
CA THR A 95 -16.89 14.60 9.68
C THR A 95 -16.36 15.24 10.95
#